data_AF-A0A536Z5J7-F1
#
_entry.id   AF-A0A536Z5J7-F1
#
_cell.length_a   1.000
_cell.length_b   1.000
_cell.length_c   1.000
_cell.angle_alpha   90.00
_cell.angle_beta   90.00
_cell.angle_gamma   90.00
#
_symmetry.space_group_name_H-M   'P 1'
#
loop_
_entity.id
_entity.type
_entity.pdbx_description
1 polymer ?
#
loop_
_entity_poly.entity_id
_entity_poly.type
_entity_poly.pdbx_seq_one_letter_code
_entity_poly.pdbx_strand_id
1 'polypeptide(L)'
;MNARLPMLAVLALLVVIGCARFAARTADDYEQGPAPRPQFVKDNEACARQAELDQRKFGGGELDSTHATYNRMYDACMRASGYQRKQKDAK
;
A
#
# COMPACT_ATOMS: atom_id res chain seq x y z
N MET A 1 15.04 35.42 14.38
CA MET A 1 14.14 34.31 13.96
C MET A 1 14.93 33.38 13.06
N ASN A 2 15.30 32.19 13.55
CA ASN A 2 16.22 31.29 12.86
C ASN A 2 15.53 30.58 11.68
N ALA A 3 15.71 31.11 10.47
CA ALA A 3 15.18 30.59 9.21
C ALA A 3 15.61 29.14 8.87
N ARG A 4 16.52 28.53 9.67
CA ARG A 4 16.98 27.15 9.52
C ARG A 4 15.98 26.11 10.05
N LEU A 5 15.19 26.45 11.08
CA LEU A 5 14.17 25.57 11.64
C LEU A 5 13.04 25.20 10.66
N PRO A 6 12.41 26.16 9.93
CA PRO A 6 11.33 25.81 9.01
C PRO A 6 11.85 24.98 7.82
N MET A 7 13.09 25.20 7.38
CA MET A 7 13.68 24.47 6.25
C MET A 7 13.95 23.00 6.57
N LEU A 8 14.42 22.71 7.80
CA LEU A 8 14.57 21.33 8.30
C LEU A 8 13.21 20.62 8.46
N ALA A 9 12.18 21.34 8.92
CA ALA A 9 10.84 20.78 9.06
C ALA A 9 10.22 20.39 7.71
N VAL A 10 10.44 21.20 6.66
CA VAL A 10 9.96 20.91 5.30
C VAL A 10 10.67 19.69 4.70
N LEU A 11 11.99 19.57 4.90
CA LEU A 11 12.76 18.40 4.44
C LEU A 11 12.33 17.12 5.17
N ALA A 12 12.09 17.19 6.48
CA ALA A 12 11.58 16.05 7.24
C ALA A 12 10.19 15.59 6.74
N LEU A 13 9.29 16.54 6.43
CA LEU A 13 7.97 16.20 5.87
C LEU A 13 8.05 15.51 4.51
N LEU A 14 8.96 15.94 3.62
CA LEU A 14 9.15 15.33 2.30
C LEU A 14 9.67 13.89 2.40
N VAL A 15 10.53 13.59 3.38
CA VAL A 15 11.03 12.22 3.60
C VAL A 15 9.91 11.29 4.09
N VAL A 16 9.02 11.77 4.97
CA VAL A 16 7.89 10.96 5.48
C VAL A 16 6.86 10.65 4.36
N ILE A 17 6.58 11.62 3.48
CA ILE A 17 5.68 11.40 2.33
C ILE A 17 6.32 10.46 1.31
N GLY A 18 7.64 10.54 1.13
CA GLY A 18 8.42 9.64 0.28
C GLY A 18 8.33 8.18 0.75
N CYS A 19 8.50 7.91 2.05
CA CYS A 19 8.48 6.55 2.60
C CYS A 19 7.12 5.84 2.47
N ALA A 20 6.00 6.57 2.55
CA ALA A 20 4.67 5.96 2.41
C ALA A 20 4.40 5.40 1.00
N ARG A 21 5.12 5.90 -0.02
CA ARG A 21 4.99 5.42 -1.40
C ARG A 21 5.65 4.07 -1.67
N PHE A 22 6.54 3.62 -0.77
CA PHE A 22 7.29 2.36 -0.89
C PHE A 22 6.70 1.22 -0.07
N ALA A 23 5.69 1.49 0.76
CA ALA A 23 5.05 0.48 1.60
C ALA A 23 4.17 -0.47 0.76
N ALA A 24 4.22 -1.75 1.11
CA ALA A 24 3.30 -2.75 0.62
C ALA A 24 1.87 -2.42 1.07
N ARG A 25 0.88 -2.58 0.18
CA ARG A 25 -0.53 -2.38 0.49
C ARG A 25 -1.02 -3.39 1.51
N THR A 26 -1.93 -2.95 2.36
CA THR A 26 -2.52 -3.79 3.41
C THR A 26 -4.02 -3.60 3.48
N ALA A 27 -4.67 -4.37 4.36
CA ALA A 27 -6.10 -4.29 4.61
C ALA A 27 -6.58 -2.88 4.98
N ASP A 28 -5.72 -2.04 5.56
CA ASP A 28 -6.07 -0.67 5.94
C ASP A 28 -6.36 0.24 4.74
N ASP A 29 -5.81 -0.10 3.56
CA ASP A 29 -6.05 0.61 2.30
C ASP A 29 -7.40 0.26 1.66
N TYR A 30 -8.19 -0.65 2.25
CA TYR A 30 -9.43 -1.18 1.71
C TYR A 30 -10.63 -0.95 2.60
N GLU A 31 -11.77 -0.65 1.96
CA GLU A 31 -13.07 -0.65 2.59
C GLU A 31 -13.52 -2.09 2.82
N GLN A 32 -13.79 -2.43 4.08
CA GLN A 32 -14.38 -3.72 4.44
C GLN A 32 -15.78 -3.87 3.80
N GLY A 33 -16.50 -2.75 3.61
CA GLY A 33 -17.85 -2.75 3.06
C GLY A 33 -18.82 -3.60 3.90
N PRO A 34 -19.75 -4.33 3.27
CA PRO A 34 -20.73 -5.17 3.97
C PRO A 34 -20.17 -6.52 4.45
N ALA A 35 -18.91 -6.86 4.12
CA ALA A 35 -18.36 -8.17 4.48
C ALA A 35 -18.13 -8.29 6.00
N PRO A 36 -18.40 -9.46 6.61
CA PRO A 36 -18.02 -9.72 7.99
C PRO A 36 -16.50 -9.56 8.17
N ARG A 37 -16.08 -8.92 9.27
CA ARG A 37 -14.65 -8.67 9.56
C ARG A 37 -13.76 -9.92 9.45
N PRO A 38 -14.17 -11.11 9.92
CA PRO A 38 -13.34 -12.32 9.76
C PRO A 38 -13.12 -12.73 8.30
N GLN A 39 -14.13 -12.53 7.45
CA GLN A 39 -14.04 -12.83 6.02
C GLN A 39 -13.12 -11.84 5.32
N PHE A 40 -13.25 -10.54 5.63
CA PHE A 40 -12.36 -9.51 5.12
C PHE A 40 -10.90 -9.76 5.49
N VAL A 41 -10.61 -10.11 6.74
CA VAL A 41 -9.23 -10.42 7.17
C VAL A 41 -8.68 -11.63 6.42
N LYS A 42 -9.47 -12.70 6.28
CA LYS A 42 -9.07 -13.90 5.54
C LYS A 42 -8.77 -13.60 4.07
N ASP A 43 -9.63 -12.82 3.41
CA ASP A 43 -9.45 -12.46 2.00
C ASP A 43 -8.22 -11.57 1.81
N ASN A 44 -8.00 -10.62 2.73
CA ASN A 44 -6.79 -9.80 2.74
C ASN A 44 -5.51 -10.62 2.87
N GLU A 45 -5.47 -11.56 3.82
CA GLU A 45 -4.31 -12.43 4.03
C GLU A 45 -4.05 -13.33 2.81
N ALA A 46 -5.11 -13.86 2.20
CA ALA A 46 -5.00 -14.65 0.98
C ALA A 46 -4.44 -13.83 -0.19
N CYS A 47 -4.97 -12.62 -0.39
CA CYS A 47 -4.48 -11.69 -1.41
C CYS A 47 -3.04 -11.23 -1.15
N ALA A 48 -2.67 -10.98 0.11
CA ALA A 48 -1.31 -10.62 0.50
C ALA A 48 -0.34 -11.75 0.14
N ARG A 49 -0.64 -12.98 0.55
CA ARG A 49 0.22 -14.14 0.28
C ARG A 49 0.36 -14.40 -1.22
N GLN A 50 -0.72 -14.26 -2.00
CA GLN A 50 -0.64 -14.41 -3.45
C GLN A 50 0.22 -13.31 -4.08
N ALA A 51 0.03 -12.06 -3.66
CA ALA A 51 0.82 -10.94 -4.14
C ALA A 51 2.31 -11.07 -3.80
N GLU A 52 2.68 -11.64 -2.64
CA GLU A 52 4.07 -11.96 -2.30
C GLU A 52 4.65 -13.02 -3.23
N LEU A 53 3.90 -14.08 -3.54
CA LEU A 53 4.33 -15.14 -4.45
C LEU A 53 4.53 -14.58 -5.87
N ASP A 54 3.59 -13.75 -6.33
CA ASP A 54 3.69 -13.09 -7.63
C ASP A 54 4.84 -12.08 -7.66
N GLN A 55 5.06 -11.34 -6.57
CA GLN A 55 6.23 -10.46 -6.46
C GLN A 55 7.54 -11.24 -6.52
N ARG A 56 7.64 -12.39 -5.83
CA ARG A 56 8.84 -13.23 -5.90
C ARG A 56 9.05 -13.83 -7.29
N LYS A 57 7.97 -14.14 -8.01
CA LYS A 57 8.01 -14.76 -9.33
C LYS A 57 8.25 -13.76 -10.46
N PHE A 58 7.70 -12.55 -10.35
CA PHE A 58 7.65 -11.55 -11.43
C PHE A 58 8.32 -10.21 -11.07
N GLY A 59 8.51 -9.90 -9.79
CA GLY A 59 9.08 -8.65 -9.27
C GLY A 59 10.61 -8.66 -9.10
N GLY A 60 11.31 -9.67 -9.58
CA GLY A 60 12.77 -9.75 -9.49
C GLY A 60 13.48 -8.84 -10.50
N GLY A 61 13.65 -7.55 -10.16
CA GLY A 61 14.50 -6.62 -10.91
C GLY A 61 14.58 -5.23 -10.29
N GLU A 62 15.58 -4.44 -10.70
CA GLU A 62 15.94 -3.07 -10.26
C GLU A 62 14.77 -2.07 -10.13
N LEU A 63 13.60 -2.40 -10.72
CA LEU A 63 12.38 -1.59 -10.76
C LEU A 63 11.34 -1.91 -9.66
N ASP A 64 11.52 -2.95 -8.83
CA ASP A 64 10.55 -3.33 -7.80
C ASP A 64 10.90 -2.85 -6.38
N SER A 65 11.67 -1.77 -6.26
CA SER A 65 11.96 -1.14 -4.95
C SER A 65 10.69 -0.64 -4.24
N THR A 66 9.60 -0.42 -4.97
CA THR A 66 8.34 0.15 -4.48
C THR A 66 7.23 -0.89 -4.20
N HIS A 67 7.52 -2.19 -4.20
CA HIS A 67 6.49 -3.24 -4.13
C HIS A 67 5.42 -3.07 -5.23
N ALA A 68 5.81 -2.62 -6.43
CA ALA A 68 4.87 -2.24 -7.48
C ALA A 68 4.08 -3.45 -7.97
N THR A 69 4.77 -4.58 -8.15
CA THR A 69 4.16 -5.85 -8.57
C THR A 69 3.21 -6.37 -7.50
N TYR A 70 3.67 -6.40 -6.24
CA TYR A 70 2.84 -6.77 -5.10
C TYR A 70 1.58 -5.92 -5.03
N ASN A 71 1.72 -4.60 -5.03
CA ASN A 71 0.62 -3.65 -4.92
C ASN A 71 -0.41 -3.84 -6.05
N ARG A 72 0.06 -4.11 -7.27
CA ARG A 72 -0.80 -4.36 -8.42
C ARG A 72 -1.59 -5.67 -8.28
N MET A 73 -0.93 -6.75 -7.88
CA MET A 73 -1.56 -8.06 -7.73
C MET A 73 -2.53 -8.07 -6.53
N TYR A 74 -2.12 -7.46 -5.42
CA TYR A 74 -2.95 -7.26 -4.25
C TYR A 74 -4.23 -6.48 -4.60
N ASP A 75 -4.10 -5.38 -5.36
CA ASP A 75 -5.28 -4.63 -5.82
C ASP A 75 -6.20 -5.42 -6.74
N ALA A 76 -5.64 -6.23 -7.64
CA ALA A 76 -6.43 -7.05 -8.52
C ALA A 76 -7.23 -8.09 -7.72
N CYS A 77 -6.58 -8.74 -6.74
CA CYS A 77 -7.21 -9.74 -5.88
C CYS A 77 -8.30 -9.12 -5.00
N MET A 78 -8.01 -8.02 -4.31
CA MET A 78 -8.99 -7.36 -3.44
C MET A 78 -10.20 -6.84 -4.23
N ARG A 79 -9.99 -6.26 -5.42
CA ARG A 79 -11.09 -5.85 -6.30
C ARG A 79 -11.90 -7.03 -6.83
N ALA A 80 -11.26 -8.16 -7.14
CA ALA A 80 -11.96 -9.38 -7.55
C ALA A 80 -12.84 -9.95 -6.43
N SER A 81 -12.40 -9.83 -5.18
CA SER A 81 -13.20 -10.17 -3.99
C SER A 81 -14.29 -9.14 -3.65
N GLY A 82 -14.42 -8.07 -4.43
CA GLY A 82 -15.47 -7.05 -4.25
C GLY A 82 -15.10 -5.92 -3.29
N TYR A 83 -13.86 -5.86 -2.81
CA TYR A 83 -13.40 -4.79 -1.93
C TYR A 83 -12.94 -3.57 -2.73
N GLN A 84 -13.33 -2.39 -2.25
CA GLN A 84 -12.93 -1.13 -2.84
C GLN A 84 -11.76 -0.53 -2.07
N ARG A 85 -10.84 0.13 -2.78
CA ARG A 85 -9.79 0.89 -2.12
C ARG A 85 -10.37 2.13 -1.47
N LYS A 86 -9.89 2.43 -0.27
CA LYS A 86 -10.10 3.75 0.33
C LYS A 86 -9.44 4.77 -0.57
N GLN A 87 -10.19 5.75 -1.05
CA GLN A 87 -9.58 6.93 -1.66
C GLN A 87 -8.94 7.70 -0.51
N LYS A 88 -7.61 7.61 -0.40
CA LYS A 88 -6.86 8.57 0.41
C LYS A 88 -6.99 9.89 -0.34
N ASP A 89 -7.92 10.74 0.10
CA ASP A 89 -8.06 12.10 -0.39
C ASP A 89 -6.67 12.73 -0.45
N ALA A 90 -6.23 13.07 -1.66
CA ALA A 90 -5.05 13.89 -1.84
C ALA A 90 -5.41 15.28 -1.31
N LYS A 91 -5.05 15.56 -0.06
CA LYS A 91 -5.17 16.87 0.57
C LYS A 91 -3.80 17.45 0.89
#